data_AF-A0A6L7JQ07-F1
#
_entry.id   AF-A0A6L7JQ07-F1
#
_cell.length_a   1.000
_cell.length_b   1.000
_cell.length_c   1.000
_cell.angle_alpha   90.00
_cell.angle_beta   90.00
_cell.angle_gamma   90.00
#
_symmetry.space_group_name_H-M   'P 1'
#
loop_
_entity.id
_entity.type
_entity.pdbx_description
1 polymer ?
#
loop_
_entity_poly.entity_id
_entity_poly.type
_entity_poly.pdbx_seq_one_letter_code
_entity_poly.pdbx_strand_id
1 'polypeptide(L)'
;MTSDFDKAQAAMDEPNLREEENLADILLQLGDRIAPSLIAGTHREQLLQCAGAIPASVAAYPFGFELPMHTDQLRGDLGIIVTSGSDTARFFEQRGRQADATSAAAGLAGVIREMQCESSPIHPLVSMLMLEFDVPDTQEAVQKEPGVFLYPKEPMIGGGNVQPVSVMLDAIVSAAGWQAQAAEHRELARIYRKMRSSVRIGSLGVFPSRQRTIRLAIADFQNSSEIIDLLQNIGWNAQNHRFVESLIQILETNN
;
A
#
# COMPACT_ATOMS: atom_id res chain seq x y z
N MET A 1 23.63 -0.66 9.74
CA MET A 1 23.21 0.62 9.14
C MET A 1 21.76 0.81 9.51
N THR A 2 21.46 1.78 10.37
CA THR A 2 20.07 2.20 10.61
C THR A 2 19.55 2.78 9.31
N SER A 3 18.42 2.26 8.84
CA SER A 3 17.77 2.74 7.63
C SER A 3 17.36 4.20 7.82
N ASP A 4 17.24 4.98 6.74
CA ASP A 4 16.75 6.36 6.85
C ASP A 4 15.31 6.43 7.40
N PHE A 5 14.59 5.31 7.34
CA PHE A 5 13.32 5.09 8.04
C PHE A 5 13.48 5.08 9.57
N ASP A 6 14.52 4.42 10.12
CA ASP A 6 14.80 4.40 11.56
C ASP A 6 15.17 5.80 12.10
N LYS A 7 15.80 6.63 11.26
CA LYS A 7 16.13 8.03 11.60
C LYS A 7 14.91 8.95 11.53
N ALA A 8 14.03 8.73 10.55
CA ALA A 8 12.75 9.44 10.46
C ALA A 8 11.85 9.08 11.66
N GLN A 9 11.80 7.81 12.05
CA GLN A 9 11.09 7.31 13.23
C GLN A 9 11.52 8.06 14.51
N ALA A 10 12.83 8.23 14.74
CA ALA A 10 13.37 8.89 15.92
C ALA A 10 13.14 10.42 15.96
N ALA A 11 12.89 11.06 14.81
CA ALA A 11 12.62 12.50 14.73
C ALA A 11 11.13 12.84 14.92
N MET A 12 10.23 11.86 14.78
CA MET A 12 8.77 12.05 14.85
C MET A 12 8.19 11.85 16.26
N ASP A 13 9.02 11.48 17.25
CA ASP A 13 8.67 11.40 18.67
C ASP A 13 8.57 12.79 19.37
N GLU A 14 8.53 13.90 18.63
CA GLU A 14 8.31 15.22 19.22
C GLU A 14 6.86 15.39 19.73
N PRO A 15 6.67 15.90 20.97
CA PRO A 15 5.39 15.87 21.69
C PRO A 15 4.32 16.87 21.21
N ASN A 16 4.47 17.46 20.01
CA ASN A 16 3.58 18.52 19.50
C ASN A 16 2.28 18.00 18.86
N LEU A 17 2.11 16.69 18.66
CA LEU A 17 0.88 16.10 18.08
C LEU A 17 -0.29 15.95 19.08
N ARG A 18 -0.29 16.66 20.20
CA ARG A 18 -1.24 16.45 21.31
C ARG A 18 -2.53 17.27 21.18
N GLU A 19 -2.62 18.20 20.23
CA GLU A 19 -3.81 19.04 20.04
C GLU A 19 -4.69 18.58 18.86
N GLU A 20 -4.17 17.73 17.97
CA GLU A 20 -4.85 17.25 16.78
C GLU A 20 -5.68 15.99 17.07
N GLU A 21 -6.94 16.00 16.65
CA GLU A 21 -7.81 14.83 16.81
C GLU A 21 -7.64 13.85 15.63
N ASN A 22 -7.38 14.38 14.43
CA ASN A 22 -7.32 13.61 13.20
C ASN A 22 -6.27 14.12 12.20
N LEU A 23 -6.04 13.36 11.13
CA LEU A 23 -5.05 13.70 10.10
C LEU A 23 -5.43 14.96 9.31
N ALA A 24 -6.71 15.32 9.19
CA ALA A 24 -7.11 16.56 8.50
C ALA A 24 -6.60 17.81 9.24
N ASP A 25 -6.60 17.80 10.56
CA ASP A 25 -6.05 18.90 11.38
C ASP A 25 -4.56 19.12 11.06
N ILE A 26 -3.81 18.03 10.93
CA ILE A 26 -2.38 18.04 10.57
C ILE A 26 -2.20 18.56 9.15
N LEU A 27 -2.98 18.08 8.18
CA LEU A 27 -2.93 18.56 6.80
C LEU A 27 -3.25 20.06 6.68
N LEU A 28 -4.18 20.57 7.50
CA LEU A 28 -4.50 22.00 7.57
C LEU A 28 -3.32 22.82 8.09
N GLN A 29 -2.62 22.33 9.13
CA GLN A 29 -1.42 22.99 9.66
C GLN A 29 -0.24 22.98 8.69
N LEU A 30 -0.09 21.90 7.91
CA LEU A 30 0.94 21.84 6.87
C LEU A 30 0.72 22.89 5.78
N GLY A 31 -0.53 23.34 5.57
CA GLY A 31 -0.87 24.53 4.80
C GLY A 31 -0.16 24.60 3.45
N ASP A 32 0.61 25.66 3.23
CA ASP A 32 1.32 25.96 1.98
C ASP A 32 2.53 25.04 1.71
N ARG A 33 2.86 24.12 2.63
CA ARG A 33 3.94 23.14 2.43
C ARG A 33 3.54 21.98 1.52
N ILE A 34 2.23 21.76 1.33
CA ILE A 34 1.73 20.76 0.39
C ILE A 34 1.57 21.44 -0.97
N ALA A 35 2.09 20.81 -2.03
CA ALA A 35 2.02 21.36 -3.37
C ALA A 35 0.55 21.69 -3.74
N PRO A 36 0.26 22.91 -4.23
CA PRO A 36 -1.12 23.29 -4.57
C PRO A 36 -1.79 22.33 -5.55
N SER A 37 -1.03 21.69 -6.43
CA SER A 37 -1.54 20.66 -7.35
C SER A 37 -2.15 19.43 -6.66
N LEU A 38 -1.79 19.16 -5.40
CA LEU A 38 -2.35 18.08 -4.58
C LEU A 38 -3.60 18.51 -3.80
N ILE A 39 -3.74 19.82 -3.52
CA ILE A 39 -4.71 20.36 -2.55
C ILE A 39 -5.43 21.62 -3.06
N ALA A 40 -5.60 21.80 -4.37
CA ALA A 40 -6.35 22.92 -4.93
C ALA A 40 -7.82 22.56 -5.20
N GLY A 41 -8.71 23.54 -5.00
CA GLY A 41 -10.13 23.42 -5.32
C GLY A 41 -10.87 22.36 -4.49
N THR A 42 -11.83 21.68 -5.11
CA THR A 42 -12.69 20.67 -4.46
C THR A 42 -11.92 19.46 -3.93
N HIS A 43 -10.77 19.14 -4.52
CA HIS A 43 -9.92 18.03 -4.08
C HIS A 43 -9.37 18.24 -2.66
N ARG A 44 -9.16 19.50 -2.25
CA ARG A 44 -8.74 19.81 -0.88
C ARG A 44 -9.78 19.41 0.15
N GLU A 45 -11.03 19.79 -0.08
CA GLU A 45 -12.14 19.49 0.83
C GLU A 45 -12.36 17.98 0.93
N GLN A 46 -12.25 17.28 -0.21
CA GLN A 46 -12.38 15.82 -0.29
C GLN A 46 -11.23 15.10 0.44
N LEU A 47 -10.00 15.59 0.27
CA LEU A 47 -8.84 15.08 1.02
C LEU A 47 -9.03 15.29 2.52
N LEU A 48 -9.42 16.49 2.94
CA LEU A 48 -9.64 16.79 4.37
C LEU A 48 -10.78 15.96 4.95
N GLN A 49 -11.85 15.72 4.18
CA GLN A 49 -12.93 14.83 4.59
C GLN A 49 -12.44 13.38 4.77
N CYS A 50 -11.62 12.89 3.83
CA CYS A 50 -11.00 11.56 3.92
C CYS A 50 -10.07 11.46 5.14
N ALA A 51 -9.18 12.43 5.32
CA ALA A 51 -8.22 12.51 6.41
C ALA A 51 -8.90 12.72 7.78
N GLY A 52 -10.09 13.31 7.83
CA GLY A 52 -10.85 13.53 9.06
C GLY A 52 -11.30 12.23 9.73
N ALA A 53 -11.34 11.12 8.98
CA ALA A 53 -11.66 9.80 9.52
C ALA A 53 -10.43 8.99 9.98
N ILE A 54 -9.23 9.57 9.86
CA ILE A 54 -7.94 8.93 10.15
C ILE A 54 -7.34 9.58 11.42
N PRO A 55 -6.85 8.80 12.39
CA PRO A 55 -6.32 9.35 13.63
C PRO A 55 -5.04 10.16 13.39
N ALA A 56 -4.84 11.22 14.18
CA ALA A 56 -3.63 12.05 14.13
C ALA A 56 -2.33 11.24 14.36
N SER A 57 -2.42 10.10 15.05
CA SER A 57 -1.30 9.18 15.30
C SER A 57 -0.60 8.68 14.03
N VAL A 58 -1.27 8.75 12.86
CA VAL A 58 -0.64 8.43 11.57
C VAL A 58 0.55 9.32 11.27
N ALA A 59 0.54 10.57 11.71
CA ALA A 59 1.63 11.50 11.46
C ALA A 59 2.91 11.17 12.23
N ALA A 60 2.92 10.16 13.10
CA ALA A 60 4.14 9.60 13.66
C ALA A 60 4.94 8.73 12.66
N TYR A 61 4.38 8.48 11.47
CA TYR A 61 5.01 7.71 10.40
C TYR A 61 4.97 8.49 9.08
N PRO A 62 5.85 8.17 8.11
CA PRO A 62 5.72 8.69 6.76
C PRO A 62 4.31 8.43 6.21
N PHE A 63 3.69 9.47 5.67
CA PHE A 63 2.49 9.38 4.84
C PHE A 63 2.73 10.22 3.59
N GLY A 64 2.00 9.95 2.52
CA GLY A 64 2.27 10.57 1.24
C GLY A 64 1.08 10.56 0.31
N PHE A 65 1.29 11.21 -0.84
CA PHE A 65 0.32 11.28 -1.92
C PHE A 65 0.92 10.61 -3.16
N GLU A 66 0.21 9.69 -3.80
CA GLU A 66 0.61 9.18 -5.11
C GLU A 66 -0.26 9.79 -6.21
N LEU A 67 0.40 10.24 -7.28
CA LEU A 67 -0.27 10.80 -8.45
C LEU A 67 -0.05 9.88 -9.66
N PRO A 68 -1.11 9.31 -10.24
CA PRO A 68 -0.99 8.43 -11.39
C PRO A 68 -0.60 9.25 -12.63
N MET A 69 0.65 9.10 -13.07
CA MET A 69 1.18 9.80 -14.26
C MET A 69 0.57 9.34 -15.59
N HIS A 70 -0.17 8.23 -15.60
CA HIS A 70 -0.77 7.66 -16.81
C HIS A 70 -2.17 8.18 -17.11
N THR A 71 -2.69 9.10 -16.28
CA THR A 71 -4.02 9.68 -16.47
C THR A 71 -3.92 11.19 -16.52
N ASP A 72 -4.76 11.81 -17.36
CA ASP A 72 -4.87 13.26 -17.44
C ASP A 72 -5.61 13.85 -16.21
N GLN A 73 -6.11 13.00 -15.32
CA GLN A 73 -6.81 13.38 -14.09
C GLN A 73 -5.82 13.35 -12.92
N LEU A 74 -5.61 14.50 -12.27
CA LEU A 74 -4.82 14.61 -11.04
C LEU A 74 -5.59 14.00 -9.86
N ARG A 75 -5.68 12.67 -9.84
CA ARG A 75 -6.31 11.90 -8.75
C ARG A 75 -5.23 11.40 -7.80
N GLY A 76 -5.04 12.11 -6.70
CA GLY A 76 -4.17 11.64 -5.62
C GLY A 76 -4.83 10.51 -4.84
N ASP A 77 -4.05 9.51 -4.43
CA ASP A 77 -4.40 8.73 -3.24
C ASP A 77 -3.62 9.27 -2.02
N LEU A 78 -4.09 8.92 -0.83
CA LEU A 78 -3.42 9.17 0.43
C LEU A 78 -2.93 7.84 0.98
N GLY A 79 -1.61 7.66 0.98
CA GLY A 79 -0.94 6.49 1.56
C GLY A 79 -0.55 6.77 3.01
N ILE A 80 -0.98 5.90 3.94
CA ILE A 80 -0.56 5.94 5.34
C ILE A 80 0.09 4.62 5.75
N ILE A 81 1.12 4.72 6.58
CA ILE A 81 1.77 3.54 7.15
C ILE A 81 1.11 3.14 8.46
N VAL A 82 0.86 1.84 8.61
CA VAL A 82 0.42 1.23 9.86
C VAL A 82 1.43 0.18 10.28
N THR A 83 2.08 0.44 11.41
CA THR A 83 3.04 -0.49 12.02
C THR A 83 2.39 -1.26 13.16
N SER A 84 2.78 -2.52 13.30
CA SER A 84 2.30 -3.42 14.36
C SER A 84 2.51 -2.81 15.76
N GLY A 85 1.48 -2.80 16.61
CA GLY A 85 1.52 -2.26 17.98
C GLY A 85 1.35 -0.72 18.11
N SER A 86 1.37 0.02 17.01
CA SER A 86 1.16 1.48 17.02
C SER A 86 -0.26 1.89 17.46
N ASP A 87 -0.43 3.16 17.82
CA ASP A 87 -1.76 3.75 18.06
C ASP A 87 -2.65 3.65 16.81
N THR A 88 -2.08 3.89 15.63
CA THR A 88 -2.76 3.74 14.34
C THR A 88 -3.25 2.30 14.12
N ALA A 89 -2.43 1.29 14.43
CA ALA A 89 -2.86 -0.11 14.35
C ALA A 89 -4.02 -0.41 15.30
N ARG A 90 -3.96 0.08 16.54
CA ARG A 90 -5.04 -0.07 17.52
C ARG A 90 -6.34 0.59 17.06
N PHE A 91 -6.28 1.75 16.41
CA PHE A 91 -7.44 2.40 15.82
C PHE A 91 -8.12 1.52 14.75
N PHE A 92 -7.39 1.02 13.76
CA PHE A 92 -7.97 0.17 12.71
C PHE A 92 -8.46 -1.18 13.24
N GLU A 93 -7.79 -1.74 14.24
CA GLU A 93 -8.29 -2.92 14.94
C GLU A 93 -9.63 -2.67 15.66
N GLN A 94 -9.76 -1.55 16.36
CA GLN A 94 -11.00 -1.18 17.04
C GLN A 94 -12.13 -0.97 16.04
N ARG A 95 -11.86 -0.26 14.94
CA ARG A 95 -12.81 -0.07 13.83
C ARG A 95 -13.31 -1.41 13.29
N GLY A 96 -12.42 -2.36 13.00
CA GLY A 96 -12.81 -3.68 12.51
C GLY A 96 -13.52 -4.59 13.52
N ARG A 97 -13.63 -4.18 14.80
CA ARG A 97 -14.39 -4.90 15.85
C ARG A 97 -15.79 -4.31 16.09
N GLN A 98 -16.13 -3.18 15.46
CA GLN A 98 -17.44 -2.55 15.60
C GLN A 98 -18.54 -3.43 14.98
N ALA A 99 -19.77 -3.35 15.51
CA ALA A 99 -20.87 -4.22 15.10
C ALA A 99 -21.31 -4.00 13.63
N ASP A 100 -21.02 -2.83 13.08
CA ASP A 100 -21.28 -2.39 11.71
C ASP A 100 -20.01 -2.44 10.82
N ALA A 101 -18.92 -3.06 11.30
CA ALA A 101 -17.71 -3.20 10.51
C ALA A 101 -17.95 -4.01 9.23
N THR A 102 -17.42 -3.51 8.11
CA THR A 102 -17.43 -4.26 6.84
C THR A 102 -16.54 -5.50 6.93
N SER A 103 -16.70 -6.43 5.98
CA SER A 103 -15.83 -7.62 5.91
C SER A 103 -14.36 -7.25 5.71
N ALA A 104 -14.07 -6.19 4.97
CA ALA A 104 -12.71 -5.70 4.77
C ALA A 104 -12.15 -5.03 6.04
N ALA A 105 -12.94 -4.21 6.75
CA ALA A 105 -12.51 -3.64 8.02
C ALA A 105 -12.20 -4.73 9.07
N ALA A 106 -13.07 -5.74 9.17
CA ALA A 106 -12.86 -6.89 10.06
C ALA A 106 -11.65 -7.74 9.64
N GLY A 107 -11.47 -7.94 8.34
CA GLY A 107 -10.32 -8.64 7.76
C GLY A 107 -9.00 -7.94 8.03
N LEU A 108 -8.93 -6.62 7.77
CA LEU A 108 -7.77 -5.78 8.08
C LEU A 108 -7.42 -5.85 9.56
N ALA A 109 -8.41 -5.72 10.45
CA ALA A 109 -8.20 -5.87 11.88
C ALA A 109 -7.67 -7.27 12.25
N GLY A 110 -8.10 -8.32 11.54
CA GLY A 110 -7.54 -9.67 11.68
C GLY A 110 -6.06 -9.73 11.34
N VAL A 111 -5.67 -9.21 10.18
CA VAL A 111 -4.28 -9.20 9.72
C VAL A 111 -3.38 -8.38 10.65
N ILE A 112 -3.83 -7.21 11.12
CA ILE A 112 -3.08 -6.40 12.08
C ILE A 112 -2.78 -7.20 13.37
N ARG A 113 -3.76 -7.95 13.88
CA ARG A 113 -3.55 -8.83 15.05
C ARG A 113 -2.60 -9.97 14.75
N GLU A 114 -2.71 -10.59 13.58
CA GLU A 114 -1.79 -11.65 13.16
C GLU A 114 -0.35 -11.15 13.03
N MET A 115 -0.14 -9.91 12.56
CA MET A 115 1.19 -9.28 12.54
C MET A 115 1.77 -9.05 13.94
N GLN A 116 0.95 -8.95 14.98
CA GLN A 116 1.36 -8.84 16.39
C GLN A 116 1.57 -10.20 17.07
N CYS A 117 1.00 -11.26 16.51
CA CYS A 117 1.01 -12.59 17.12
C CYS A 117 2.27 -13.36 16.71
N GLU A 118 3.21 -13.59 17.65
CA GLU A 118 4.50 -14.26 17.37
C GLU A 118 4.34 -15.66 16.73
N SER A 119 3.26 -16.36 17.05
CA SER A 119 2.97 -17.69 16.47
C SER A 119 2.30 -17.65 15.10
N SER A 120 1.93 -16.46 14.62
CA SER A 120 1.30 -16.31 13.30
C SER A 120 2.33 -16.46 12.17
N PRO A 121 2.01 -17.18 11.09
CA PRO A 121 2.87 -17.28 9.91
C PRO A 121 3.22 -15.94 9.26
N ILE A 122 2.39 -14.90 9.41
CA ILE A 122 2.64 -13.58 8.81
C ILE A 122 3.62 -12.72 9.63
N HIS A 123 3.70 -12.96 10.95
CA HIS A 123 4.52 -12.18 11.86
C HIS A 123 6.01 -12.11 11.47
N PRO A 124 6.70 -13.21 11.11
CA PRO A 124 8.08 -13.13 10.65
C PRO A 124 8.24 -12.56 9.24
N LEU A 125 7.16 -12.39 8.48
CA LEU A 125 7.21 -12.02 7.06
C LEU A 125 6.98 -10.53 6.81
N VAL A 126 6.12 -9.85 7.58
CA VAL A 126 5.65 -8.49 7.27
C VAL A 126 6.03 -7.51 8.39
N SER A 127 6.75 -6.43 8.06
CA SER A 127 7.13 -5.37 9.01
C SER A 127 6.05 -4.31 9.16
N MET A 128 5.38 -4.00 8.05
CA MET A 128 4.48 -2.87 7.94
C MET A 128 3.39 -3.15 6.91
N LEU A 129 2.26 -2.50 7.10
CA LEU A 129 1.22 -2.40 6.08
C LEU A 129 1.01 -0.94 5.69
N MET A 130 0.61 -0.71 4.46
CA MET A 130 0.18 0.60 3.97
C MET A 130 -1.30 0.55 3.66
N LEU A 131 -2.01 1.61 4.04
CA LEU A 131 -3.39 1.84 3.66
C LEU A 131 -3.44 2.99 2.65
N GLU A 132 -4.01 2.73 1.47
CA GLU A 132 -4.19 3.73 0.42
C GLU A 132 -5.66 4.16 0.34
N PHE A 133 -5.91 5.43 0.60
CA PHE A 133 -7.25 6.02 0.52
C PHE A 133 -7.42 6.75 -0.79
N ASP A 134 -8.44 6.34 -1.55
CA ASP A 134 -8.91 7.10 -2.71
C ASP A 134 -9.42 8.47 -2.26
N VAL A 135 -8.88 9.56 -2.80
CA VAL A 135 -9.48 10.88 -2.66
C VAL A 135 -10.58 11.01 -3.70
N PRO A 136 -11.87 11.03 -3.31
CA PRO A 136 -12.97 10.93 -4.25
C PRO A 136 -13.20 12.24 -5.01
N ASP A 137 -13.52 12.19 -6.30
CA ASP A 137 -13.84 13.37 -7.12
C ASP A 137 -15.17 14.06 -6.75
N THR A 138 -16.04 13.42 -5.95
CA THR A 138 -17.36 13.94 -5.58
C THR A 138 -17.65 13.73 -4.10
N GLN A 139 -18.43 14.64 -3.50
CA GLN A 139 -18.83 14.57 -2.08
C GLN A 139 -19.71 13.35 -1.75
N GLU A 140 -20.34 12.72 -2.75
CA GLU A 140 -21.23 11.57 -2.56
C GLU A 140 -20.51 10.21 -2.46
N ALA A 141 -19.18 10.19 -2.50
CA ALA A 141 -18.45 8.94 -2.38
C ALA A 141 -18.57 8.38 -0.95
N VAL A 142 -19.46 7.38 -0.83
CA VAL A 142 -19.51 6.43 0.28
C VAL A 142 -18.10 6.07 0.71
N GLN A 143 -17.81 6.16 2.01
CA GLN A 143 -16.49 5.83 2.55
C GLN A 143 -16.06 4.44 2.06
N LYS A 144 -15.12 4.42 1.13
CA LYS A 144 -14.56 3.19 0.59
C LYS A 144 -13.49 2.70 1.56
N GLU A 145 -13.51 1.40 1.84
CA GLU A 145 -12.42 0.74 2.54
C GLU A 145 -11.12 0.95 1.75
N PRO A 146 -10.00 1.27 2.44
CA PRO A 146 -8.75 1.60 1.79
C PRO A 146 -8.18 0.41 1.02
N GLY A 147 -7.34 0.70 0.03
CA GLY A 147 -6.38 -0.28 -0.46
C GLY A 147 -5.48 -0.74 0.68
N VAL A 148 -5.15 -2.02 0.71
CA VAL A 148 -4.28 -2.61 1.74
C VAL A 148 -3.07 -3.20 1.05
N PHE A 149 -1.87 -2.88 1.54
CA PHE A 149 -0.61 -3.38 1.01
C PHE A 149 0.27 -3.90 2.14
N LEU A 150 0.80 -5.10 1.97
CA LEU A 150 1.75 -5.71 2.90
C LEU A 150 3.16 -5.60 2.34
N TYR A 151 4.07 -5.11 3.17
CA TYR A 151 5.49 -4.98 2.84
C TYR A 151 6.29 -6.06 3.59
N PRO A 152 7.08 -6.87 2.88
CA PRO A 152 7.86 -7.91 3.53
C PRO A 152 9.02 -7.29 4.32
N LYS A 153 9.36 -7.90 5.47
CA LYS A 153 10.51 -7.52 6.31
C LYS A 153 11.83 -7.65 5.56
N GLU A 154 11.94 -8.74 4.81
CA GLU A 154 13.10 -9.10 4.00
C GLU A 154 12.70 -9.17 2.52
N PRO A 155 13.59 -8.82 1.58
CA PRO A 155 13.34 -8.99 0.16
C PRO A 155 12.84 -10.41 -0.19
N MET A 156 11.63 -10.50 -0.75
CA MET A 156 11.12 -11.75 -1.31
C MET A 156 11.69 -11.94 -2.73
N ILE A 157 12.88 -12.54 -2.78
CA ILE A 157 13.64 -12.77 -4.02
C ILE A 157 13.01 -13.91 -4.84
N GLY A 158 12.84 -13.65 -6.13
CA GLY A 158 12.31 -14.61 -7.10
C GLY A 158 13.02 -15.97 -7.14
N GLY A 159 12.28 -17.00 -7.56
CA GLY A 159 12.84 -18.35 -7.78
C GLY A 159 13.04 -19.20 -6.52
N GLY A 160 12.71 -18.67 -5.34
CA GLY A 160 12.84 -19.37 -4.05
C GLY A 160 11.61 -20.18 -3.63
N ASN A 161 11.53 -20.46 -2.32
CA ASN A 161 10.36 -21.08 -1.68
C ASN A 161 9.11 -20.20 -1.88
N VAL A 162 8.00 -20.79 -2.33
CA VAL A 162 6.72 -20.10 -2.57
C VAL A 162 5.88 -19.93 -1.31
N GLN A 163 6.26 -20.54 -0.19
CA GLN A 163 5.49 -20.48 1.04
C GLN A 163 5.33 -19.04 1.59
N PRO A 164 6.39 -18.20 1.66
CA PRO A 164 6.25 -16.83 2.17
C PRO A 164 5.26 -16.00 1.37
N VAL A 165 5.34 -16.07 0.04
CA VAL A 165 4.45 -15.32 -0.85
C VAL A 165 3.00 -15.84 -0.78
N SER A 166 2.80 -17.14 -0.53
CA SER A 166 1.47 -17.71 -0.31
C SER A 166 0.86 -17.23 1.02
N VAL A 167 1.64 -17.17 2.09
CA VAL A 167 1.20 -16.64 3.39
C VAL A 167 0.80 -15.16 3.28
N MET A 168 1.58 -14.36 2.55
CA MET A 168 1.23 -12.96 2.30
C MET A 168 -0.03 -12.81 1.44
N LEU A 169 -0.27 -13.72 0.48
CA LEU A 169 -1.51 -13.74 -0.29
C LEU A 169 -2.72 -14.07 0.59
N ASP A 170 -2.62 -15.07 1.45
CA ASP A 170 -3.68 -15.41 2.39
C ASP A 170 -4.03 -14.21 3.28
N ALA A 171 -3.01 -13.54 3.81
CA ALA A 171 -3.19 -12.34 4.62
C ALA A 171 -3.87 -11.22 3.81
N ILE A 172 -3.43 -10.91 2.59
CA ILE A 172 -4.03 -9.81 1.82
C ILE A 172 -5.47 -10.11 1.36
N VAL A 173 -5.77 -11.36 1.02
CA VAL A 173 -7.14 -11.81 0.71
C VAL A 173 -8.03 -11.71 1.95
N SER A 174 -7.51 -12.10 3.11
CA SER A 174 -8.19 -11.95 4.40
C SER A 174 -8.45 -10.46 4.71
N ALA A 175 -7.46 -9.60 4.52
CA ALA A 175 -7.59 -8.15 4.70
C ALA A 175 -8.71 -7.53 3.84
N ALA A 176 -8.91 -8.06 2.62
CA ALA A 176 -10.00 -7.61 1.76
C ALA A 176 -11.39 -8.18 2.11
N GLY A 177 -11.48 -9.04 3.13
CA GLY A 177 -12.71 -9.76 3.46
C GLY A 177 -13.15 -10.73 2.36
N TRP A 178 -12.19 -11.24 1.59
CA TRP A 178 -12.42 -12.08 0.43
C TRP A 178 -12.28 -13.57 0.76
N GLN A 179 -12.93 -14.41 -0.04
CA GLN A 179 -12.68 -15.85 -0.03
C GLN A 179 -11.41 -16.15 -0.85
N ALA A 180 -10.57 -17.06 -0.34
CA ALA A 180 -9.36 -17.50 -1.02
C ALA A 180 -9.69 -18.28 -2.29
N GLN A 181 -8.92 -18.03 -3.36
CA GLN A 181 -9.06 -18.78 -4.61
C GLN A 181 -7.76 -19.48 -4.97
N ALA A 182 -7.84 -20.79 -5.23
CA ALA A 182 -6.68 -21.58 -5.63
C ALA A 182 -6.02 -21.07 -6.94
N ALA A 183 -6.76 -20.36 -7.78
CA ALA A 183 -6.23 -19.72 -8.98
C ALA A 183 -5.21 -18.61 -8.65
N GLU A 184 -5.46 -17.81 -7.61
CA GLU A 184 -4.59 -16.71 -7.18
C GLU A 184 -3.27 -17.25 -6.65
N HIS A 185 -3.31 -18.32 -5.84
CA HIS A 185 -2.09 -19.00 -5.37
C HIS A 185 -1.28 -19.59 -6.53
N ARG A 186 -1.95 -20.28 -7.46
CA ARG A 186 -1.26 -20.86 -8.63
C ARG A 186 -0.58 -19.77 -9.45
N GLU A 187 -1.28 -18.66 -9.68
CA GLU A 187 -0.78 -17.57 -10.51
C GLU A 187 0.37 -16.83 -9.85
N LEU A 188 0.23 -16.49 -8.56
CA LEU A 188 1.29 -15.84 -7.79
C LEU A 188 2.53 -16.74 -7.68
N ALA A 189 2.35 -18.03 -7.40
CA ALA A 189 3.45 -18.98 -7.37
C ALA A 189 4.12 -19.15 -8.75
N ARG A 190 3.35 -19.02 -9.83
CA ARG A 190 3.90 -19.06 -11.20
C ARG A 190 4.71 -17.79 -11.51
N ILE A 191 4.22 -16.61 -11.13
CA ILE A 191 4.95 -15.34 -11.30
C ILE A 191 6.24 -15.38 -10.47
N TYR A 192 6.15 -15.74 -9.19
CA TYR A 192 7.29 -15.78 -8.27
C TYR A 192 8.42 -16.71 -8.74
N ARG A 193 8.07 -17.87 -9.31
CA ARG A 193 9.06 -18.82 -9.87
C ARG A 193 9.73 -18.32 -11.15
N LYS A 194 9.12 -17.37 -11.86
CA LYS A 194 9.64 -16.80 -13.11
C LYS A 194 10.46 -15.53 -12.89
N MET A 195 10.42 -14.96 -11.69
CA MET A 195 11.30 -13.86 -11.31
C MET A 195 12.75 -14.32 -11.21
N ARG A 196 13.68 -13.49 -11.67
CA ARG A 196 15.13 -13.70 -11.51
C ARG A 196 15.55 -13.44 -10.06
N SER A 197 16.74 -13.94 -9.68
CA SER A 197 17.30 -13.75 -8.34
C SER A 197 17.71 -12.31 -8.01
N SER A 198 17.76 -11.42 -8.99
CA SER A 198 18.00 -9.98 -8.80
C SER A 198 16.72 -9.19 -8.53
N VAL A 199 15.54 -9.79 -8.74
CA VAL A 199 14.25 -9.12 -8.67
C VAL A 199 13.51 -9.57 -7.42
N ARG A 200 12.86 -8.62 -6.73
CA ARG A 200 12.08 -8.89 -5.51
C ARG A 200 10.66 -8.38 -5.60
N ILE A 201 9.78 -9.00 -4.82
CA ILE A 201 8.48 -8.42 -4.49
C ILE A 201 8.71 -7.38 -3.39
N GLY A 202 8.39 -6.12 -3.69
CA GLY A 202 8.44 -5.00 -2.75
C GLY A 202 7.16 -4.88 -1.92
N SER A 203 6.00 -5.22 -2.48
CA SER A 203 4.73 -5.29 -1.74
C SER A 203 3.69 -6.15 -2.46
N LEU A 204 2.71 -6.62 -1.70
CA LEU A 204 1.51 -7.29 -2.19
C LEU A 204 0.28 -6.54 -1.69
N GLY A 205 -0.67 -6.19 -2.57
CA GLY A 205 -1.81 -5.37 -2.18
C GLY A 205 -3.11 -5.66 -2.89
N VAL A 206 -4.19 -5.07 -2.38
CA VAL A 206 -5.57 -5.22 -2.86
C VAL A 206 -6.36 -3.94 -2.63
N PHE A 207 -7.44 -3.75 -3.40
CA PHE A 207 -8.42 -2.70 -3.16
C PHE A 207 -9.79 -3.33 -2.95
N PRO A 208 -10.25 -3.47 -1.70
CA PRO A 208 -11.50 -4.16 -1.38
C PRO A 208 -12.72 -3.49 -2.02
N SER A 209 -12.67 -2.16 -2.14
CA SER A 209 -13.75 -1.32 -2.70
C SER A 209 -13.72 -1.15 -4.22
N ARG A 210 -12.77 -1.81 -4.91
CA ARG A 210 -12.61 -1.78 -6.37
C ARG A 210 -12.87 -3.18 -6.94
N GLN A 211 -12.37 -3.43 -8.16
CA GLN A 211 -12.38 -4.76 -8.74
C GLN A 211 -11.42 -5.69 -7.98
N ARG A 212 -11.83 -6.97 -7.81
CA ARG A 212 -10.97 -8.01 -7.24
C ARG A 212 -9.70 -8.16 -8.08
N THR A 213 -8.58 -7.72 -7.53
CA THR A 213 -7.26 -7.80 -8.18
C THR A 213 -6.20 -7.83 -7.10
N ILE A 214 -5.21 -8.72 -7.26
CA ILE A 214 -3.99 -8.72 -6.46
C ILE A 214 -2.96 -7.85 -7.17
N ARG A 215 -2.43 -6.84 -6.48
CA ARG A 215 -1.35 -5.98 -6.97
C ARG A 215 -0.01 -6.49 -6.45
N LEU A 216 0.96 -6.49 -7.35
CA LEU A 216 2.34 -6.86 -7.07
C LEU A 216 3.22 -5.66 -7.41
N ALA A 217 3.92 -5.13 -6.41
CA ALA A 217 5.04 -4.23 -6.65
C ALA A 217 6.29 -5.08 -6.80
N ILE A 218 6.89 -5.06 -7.99
CA ILE A 218 8.13 -5.78 -8.30
C ILE A 218 9.22 -4.75 -8.54
N ALA A 219 10.37 -4.94 -7.90
CA ALA A 219 11.44 -3.94 -7.84
C ALA A 219 12.83 -4.54 -8.10
N ASP A 220 13.83 -3.66 -8.12
CA ASP A 220 15.27 -3.93 -8.26
C ASP A 220 15.70 -4.43 -9.65
N PHE A 221 14.89 -4.14 -10.68
CA PHE A 221 15.32 -4.31 -12.07
C PHE A 221 16.57 -3.49 -12.36
N GLN A 222 17.58 -4.11 -12.93
CA GLN A 222 18.84 -3.45 -13.27
C GLN A 222 18.74 -2.65 -14.58
N ASN A 223 17.80 -3.01 -15.44
CA ASN A 223 17.55 -2.35 -16.72
C ASN A 223 16.16 -2.73 -17.26
N SER A 224 15.74 -2.02 -18.31
CA SER A 224 14.49 -2.23 -19.02
C SER A 224 14.33 -3.64 -19.60
N SER A 225 15.42 -4.28 -20.05
CA SER A 225 15.37 -5.63 -20.62
C SER A 225 14.88 -6.66 -19.60
N GLU A 226 15.25 -6.51 -18.31
CA GLU A 226 14.78 -7.42 -17.27
C GLU A 226 13.27 -7.31 -17.03
N ILE A 227 12.70 -6.10 -17.17
CA ILE A 227 11.26 -5.86 -17.08
C ILE A 227 10.55 -6.56 -18.24
N ILE A 228 11.04 -6.36 -19.48
CA ILE A 228 10.48 -6.99 -20.68
C ILE A 228 10.54 -8.51 -20.55
N ASP A 229 11.69 -9.05 -20.16
CA ASP A 229 11.91 -10.49 -19.99
C ASP A 229 10.92 -11.06 -18.97
N LEU A 230 10.73 -10.40 -17.83
CA LEU A 230 9.77 -10.84 -16.82
C LEU A 230 8.35 -10.86 -17.39
N LEU A 231 7.90 -9.76 -18.02
CA LEU A 231 6.56 -9.63 -18.59
C LEU A 231 6.28 -10.74 -19.62
N GLN A 232 7.22 -10.98 -20.53
CA GLN A 232 7.12 -12.07 -21.52
C GLN A 232 7.07 -13.44 -20.84
N ASN A 233 7.96 -13.68 -19.86
CA ASN A 233 8.01 -14.94 -19.15
C ASN A 233 6.70 -15.21 -18.41
N ILE A 234 6.11 -14.20 -17.76
CA ILE A 234 4.83 -14.37 -17.09
C ILE A 234 3.65 -14.44 -18.07
N GLY A 235 3.87 -14.36 -19.38
CA GLY A 235 2.79 -14.41 -20.38
C GLY A 235 1.91 -13.17 -20.37
N TRP A 236 2.45 -12.04 -19.88
CA TRP A 236 1.79 -10.76 -20.01
C TRP A 236 1.78 -10.39 -21.49
N ASN A 237 0.58 -10.28 -22.06
CA ASN A 237 0.42 -10.06 -23.49
C ASN A 237 0.80 -8.61 -23.82
N ALA A 238 2.07 -8.40 -24.19
CA ALA A 238 2.71 -7.10 -24.37
C ALA A 238 2.18 -6.27 -25.57
N GLN A 239 1.08 -6.67 -26.22
CA GLN A 239 0.54 -5.99 -27.40
C GLN A 239 0.10 -4.54 -27.15
N ASN A 240 0.05 -4.08 -25.89
CA ASN A 240 0.00 -2.66 -25.54
C ASN A 240 1.42 -2.08 -25.34
N HIS A 241 2.25 -2.15 -26.39
CA HIS A 241 3.66 -1.72 -26.41
C HIS A 241 3.89 -0.27 -25.94
N ARG A 242 2.91 0.62 -26.13
CA ARG A 242 3.05 2.06 -25.80
C ARG A 242 3.42 2.32 -24.33
N PHE A 243 2.92 1.52 -23.39
CA PHE A 243 3.20 1.73 -21.96
C PHE A 243 4.63 1.31 -21.60
N VAL A 244 5.09 0.17 -22.11
CA VAL A 244 6.47 -0.32 -21.89
C VAL A 244 7.47 0.60 -22.61
N GLU A 245 7.19 1.00 -23.85
CA GLU A 245 8.02 1.95 -24.60
C GLU A 245 8.13 3.31 -23.89
N SER A 246 7.02 3.86 -23.38
CA SER A 246 7.05 5.13 -22.62
C SER A 246 7.86 5.01 -21.31
N LEU A 247 7.75 3.87 -20.62
CA LEU A 247 8.52 3.58 -19.39
C LEU A 247 10.02 3.49 -19.69
N ILE A 248 10.38 2.85 -20.79
CA ILE A 248 11.78 2.74 -21.24
C ILE A 248 12.32 4.10 -21.63
N GLN A 249 11.53 4.89 -22.38
CA GLN A 249 11.94 6.21 -22.84
C GLN A 249 12.18 7.18 -21.67
N ILE A 250 11.34 7.14 -20.63
CA ILE A 250 11.52 7.93 -19.40
C ILE A 250 12.78 7.50 -18.64
N LEU A 251 13.05 6.19 -18.55
CA LEU A 251 14.23 5.67 -17.86
C LEU A 251 15.55 5.94 -18.62
N GLU A 252 15.48 6.03 -19.95
CA GLU A 252 16.64 6.37 -20.81
C GLU A 252 16.92 7.87 -20.87
N THR A 253 15.92 8.74 -20.75
CA THR A 253 16.12 10.21 -20.73
C THR A 253 16.63 10.77 -19.41
N ASN A 254 16.66 9.98 -18.34
CA ASN A 254 17.08 10.40 -16.99
C ASN A 254 18.44 9.83 -16.55
N ASN A 255 19.20 9.22 -17.47
CA ASN A 255 20.63 8.89 -17.33
C ASN A 255 21.46 9.76 -18.28
#